data_AF-A0A350CEJ4-F1
#
_entry.id   AF-A0A350CEJ4-F1
#
_cell.length_a   1.000
_cell.length_b   1.000
_cell.length_c   1.000
_cell.angle_alpha   90.00
_cell.angle_beta   90.00
_cell.angle_gamma   90.00
#
_symmetry.space_group_name_H-M   'P 1'
#
loop_
_entity.id
_entity.type
_entity.pdbx_description
1 polymer ?
#
loop_
_entity_poly.entity_id
_entity_poly.type
_entity_poly.pdbx_seq_one_letter_code
_entity_poly.pdbx_strand_id
1 'polypeptide(L)'
;MAASKLQGIFTPNLVPYTADGGINEGELRRYADWLIARGVHGLYPNGSTGEFTRFTPEERRRIVAILADQVRGRVPILAGAAEANVKETIRACEYYASLGIRAVAIVAPFYYKLSPASVYAYFAEIGRNTPIDVTLYNIPMFASPIDVPTIQRLSEEFERIVAIKDSSGDIP
;
A
#
# COMPACT_ATOMS: atom_id res chain seq x y z
N MET A 1 3.04 17.21 14.95
CA MET A 1 1.71 16.59 15.11
C MET A 1 1.91 15.10 14.89
N ALA A 2 1.59 14.24 15.87
CA ALA A 2 1.65 12.80 15.65
C ALA A 2 0.73 12.46 14.46
N ALA A 3 1.23 11.71 13.48
CA ALA A 3 0.45 11.35 12.30
C ALA A 3 -0.78 10.53 12.75
N SER A 4 -1.97 10.84 12.21
CA SER A 4 -3.22 10.20 12.64
C SER A 4 -3.12 8.67 12.56
N LYS A 5 -3.60 7.95 13.57
CA LYS A 5 -3.57 6.48 13.60
C LYS A 5 -4.36 5.89 12.43
N LEU A 6 -3.85 4.83 11.79
CA LEU A 6 -4.59 4.04 10.82
C LEU A 6 -5.66 3.22 11.58
N GLN A 7 -6.92 3.63 11.50
CA GLN A 7 -8.01 2.98 12.24
C GLN A 7 -9.33 3.08 11.48
N GLY A 8 -10.16 2.02 11.60
CA GLY A 8 -11.49 1.94 11.00
C GLY A 8 -11.50 1.15 9.69
N ILE A 9 -12.47 1.45 8.84
CA ILE A 9 -12.72 0.72 7.59
C ILE A 9 -11.92 1.37 6.45
N PHE A 10 -10.81 0.73 6.06
CA PHE A 10 -10.07 1.07 4.85
C PHE A 10 -10.51 0.15 3.72
N THR A 11 -10.92 0.73 2.59
CA THR A 11 -11.47 -0.06 1.47
C THR A 11 -10.44 -0.28 0.37
N PRO A 12 -10.06 -1.54 0.05
CA PRO A 12 -9.31 -1.84 -1.16
C PRO A 12 -10.10 -1.37 -2.39
N ASN A 13 -9.50 -0.48 -3.20
CA ASN A 13 -10.20 0.17 -4.30
C ASN A 13 -10.05 -0.61 -5.60
N LEU A 14 -11.17 -0.81 -6.30
CA LEU A 14 -11.16 -1.21 -7.71
C LEU A 14 -10.61 -0.06 -8.58
N VAL A 15 -10.07 -0.41 -9.74
CA VAL A 15 -9.64 0.56 -10.76
C VAL A 15 -10.53 0.37 -12.00
N PRO A 16 -11.52 1.25 -12.23
CA PRO A 16 -12.37 1.16 -13.41
C PRO A 16 -11.59 1.41 -14.70
N TYR A 17 -11.93 0.67 -15.75
CA TYR A 17 -11.34 0.81 -17.08
C TYR A 17 -12.28 1.49 -18.06
N THR A 18 -11.70 2.18 -19.03
CA THR A 18 -12.40 2.63 -20.23
C THR A 18 -12.51 1.47 -21.22
N ALA A 19 -13.39 1.60 -22.23
CA ALA A 19 -13.59 0.55 -23.23
C ALA A 19 -12.33 0.25 -24.07
N ASP A 20 -11.42 1.23 -24.19
CA ASP A 20 -10.11 1.11 -24.84
C ASP A 20 -9.00 0.61 -23.89
N GLY A 21 -9.32 0.25 -22.66
CA GLY A 21 -8.39 -0.40 -21.73
C GLY A 21 -7.51 0.55 -20.91
N GLY A 22 -7.77 1.85 -20.95
CA GLY A 22 -7.14 2.84 -20.07
C GLY A 22 -7.82 2.95 -18.70
N ILE A 23 -7.17 3.66 -17.76
CA ILE A 23 -7.78 4.01 -16.47
C ILE A 23 -8.96 4.96 -16.73
N ASN A 24 -10.16 4.60 -16.29
CA ASN A 24 -11.31 5.48 -16.31
C ASN A 24 -11.28 6.42 -15.10
N GLU A 25 -10.59 7.55 -15.27
CA GLU A 25 -10.38 8.54 -14.23
C GLU A 25 -11.69 9.13 -13.69
N GLY A 26 -12.67 9.42 -14.56
CA GLY A 26 -13.97 9.97 -14.14
C GLY A 26 -14.71 9.01 -13.21
N GLU A 27 -14.77 7.73 -13.57
CA GLU A 27 -15.41 6.71 -12.74
C GLU A 27 -14.62 6.41 -11.47
N LEU A 28 -13.29 6.43 -11.51
CA LEU A 28 -12.44 6.26 -10.32
C LEU A 28 -12.71 7.37 -9.29
N ARG A 29 -12.82 8.62 -9.74
CA ARG A 29 -13.13 9.78 -8.89
C ARG A 29 -14.54 9.69 -8.29
N ARG A 30 -15.54 9.36 -9.13
CA ARG A 30 -16.93 9.16 -8.69
C ARG A 30 -17.05 8.03 -7.66
N TYR A 31 -16.34 6.92 -7.89
CA TYR A 31 -16.29 5.77 -6.99
C TYR A 31 -15.66 6.12 -5.63
N ALA A 32 -14.56 6.90 -5.63
CA ALA A 32 -13.93 7.38 -4.40
C ALA A 32 -14.87 8.25 -3.57
N ASP A 33 -15.58 9.20 -4.20
CA ASP A 33 -16.57 10.04 -3.51
C ASP A 33 -17.71 9.21 -2.93
N TRP A 34 -18.20 8.22 -3.67
CA TRP A 34 -19.25 7.33 -3.21
C TRP A 34 -18.81 6.54 -1.97
N LEU A 35 -17.58 5.98 -1.95
CA LEU A 35 -17.05 5.28 -0.79
C LEU A 35 -16.98 6.18 0.45
N ILE A 36 -16.45 7.40 0.28
CA ILE A 36 -16.36 8.38 1.37
C ILE A 36 -17.75 8.74 1.90
N ALA A 37 -18.72 8.96 1.01
CA ALA A 37 -20.11 9.23 1.38
C ALA A 37 -20.78 8.05 2.13
N ARG A 38 -20.26 6.82 1.98
CA ARG A 38 -20.70 5.64 2.74
C ARG A 38 -19.99 5.47 4.08
N GLY A 39 -19.13 6.40 4.47
CA GLY A 39 -18.53 6.43 5.81
C GLY A 39 -17.31 5.53 5.98
N VAL A 40 -16.58 5.23 4.90
CA VAL A 40 -15.27 4.58 5.01
C VAL A 40 -14.29 5.53 5.71
N HIS A 41 -13.36 4.97 6.47
CA HIS A 41 -12.38 5.74 7.25
C HIS A 41 -11.09 5.99 6.46
N GLY A 42 -10.91 5.30 5.33
CA GLY A 42 -9.78 5.48 4.44
C GLY A 42 -9.93 4.73 3.13
N LEU A 43 -9.11 5.12 2.16
CA LEU A 43 -9.01 4.46 0.86
C LEU A 43 -7.73 3.63 0.79
N TYR A 44 -7.77 2.53 0.05
CA TYR A 44 -6.63 1.66 -0.20
C TYR A 44 -6.51 1.30 -1.69
N PRO A 45 -5.91 2.18 -2.51
CA PRO A 45 -5.60 1.88 -3.90
C PRO A 45 -4.38 0.98 -4.05
N ASN A 46 -4.21 0.41 -5.25
CA ASN A 46 -3.08 -0.45 -5.61
C ASN A 46 -2.90 -1.68 -4.70
N GLY A 47 -3.98 -2.17 -4.08
CA GLY A 47 -4.02 -3.49 -3.48
C GLY A 47 -4.32 -4.58 -4.51
N SER A 48 -4.33 -5.85 -4.09
CA SER A 48 -4.69 -6.99 -4.97
C SER A 48 -6.09 -6.85 -5.58
N THR A 49 -7.05 -6.29 -4.83
CA THR A 49 -8.41 -5.98 -5.32
C THR A 49 -8.41 -4.98 -6.48
N GLY A 50 -7.49 -4.03 -6.47
CA GLY A 50 -7.30 -3.08 -7.56
C GLY A 50 -6.36 -3.60 -8.65
N GLU A 51 -6.04 -4.89 -8.66
CA GLU A 51 -5.23 -5.56 -9.68
C GLU A 51 -3.87 -4.90 -9.94
N PHE A 52 -3.19 -4.42 -8.90
CA PHE A 52 -1.97 -3.60 -9.04
C PHE A 52 -0.89 -4.22 -9.95
N THR A 53 -0.83 -5.54 -10.07
CA THR A 53 0.10 -6.30 -10.93
C THR A 53 -0.19 -6.17 -12.43
N ARG A 54 -1.37 -5.68 -12.82
CA ARG A 54 -1.78 -5.44 -14.21
C ARG A 54 -1.33 -4.09 -14.76
N PHE A 55 -0.91 -3.19 -13.88
CA PHE A 55 -0.52 -1.83 -14.24
C PHE A 55 0.99 -1.71 -14.38
N THR A 56 1.45 -0.71 -15.12
CA THR A 56 2.83 -0.22 -15.07
C THR A 56 3.07 0.59 -13.79
N PRO A 57 4.33 0.80 -13.37
CA PRO A 57 4.64 1.69 -12.26
C PRO A 57 4.08 3.11 -12.46
N GLU A 58 4.11 3.62 -13.69
CA GLU A 58 3.56 4.91 -14.06
C GLU A 58 2.05 4.98 -13.86
N GLU A 59 1.31 3.95 -14.26
CA GLU A 59 -0.13 3.86 -14.05
C GLU A 59 -0.49 3.73 -12.58
N ARG A 60 0.23 2.92 -11.80
CA ARG A 60 0.05 2.84 -10.33
C ARG A 60 0.25 4.19 -9.67
N ARG A 61 1.27 4.93 -10.08
CA ARG A 61 1.51 6.31 -9.61
C ARG A 61 0.37 7.24 -9.99
N ARG A 62 -0.12 7.15 -11.24
CA ARG A 62 -1.26 7.93 -11.72
C ARG A 62 -2.55 7.63 -10.94
N ILE A 63 -2.85 6.37 -10.63
CA ILE A 63 -4.03 5.97 -9.84
C ILE A 63 -4.01 6.65 -8.47
N VAL A 64 -2.86 6.61 -7.78
CA VAL A 64 -2.72 7.24 -6.45
C VAL A 64 -2.81 8.76 -6.55
N ALA A 65 -2.23 9.37 -7.58
CA ALA A 65 -2.32 10.82 -7.81
C ALA A 65 -3.78 11.28 -8.03
N ILE A 66 -4.53 10.57 -8.87
CA ILE A 66 -5.96 10.83 -9.12
C ILE A 66 -6.75 10.78 -7.80
N LEU A 67 -6.52 9.73 -6.99
CA LEU A 67 -7.24 9.55 -5.74
C LEU A 67 -6.83 10.58 -4.68
N ALA A 68 -5.55 10.90 -4.56
CA ALA A 68 -5.07 11.95 -3.64
C ALA A 68 -5.73 13.30 -3.98
N ASP A 69 -5.71 13.68 -5.27
CA ASP A 69 -6.33 14.89 -5.79
C ASP A 69 -7.86 14.90 -5.59
N GLN A 70 -8.54 13.78 -5.83
CA GLN A 70 -9.97 13.69 -5.57
C GLN A 70 -10.27 13.84 -4.09
N VAL A 71 -9.59 13.07 -3.23
CA VAL A 71 -9.88 12.96 -1.79
C VAL A 71 -9.64 14.28 -1.06
N ARG A 72 -8.59 15.04 -1.41
CA ARG A 72 -8.24 16.32 -0.78
C ARG A 72 -8.22 16.27 0.76
N GLY A 73 -7.68 15.17 1.30
CA GLY A 73 -7.56 14.97 2.74
C GLY A 73 -8.86 14.67 3.50
N ARG A 74 -10.00 14.46 2.83
CA ARG A 74 -11.27 14.08 3.49
C ARG A 74 -11.16 12.79 4.31
N VAL A 75 -10.36 11.84 3.82
CA VAL A 75 -9.96 10.61 4.53
C VAL A 75 -8.49 10.30 4.20
N PRO A 76 -7.74 9.61 5.07
CA PRO A 76 -6.40 9.13 4.75
C PRO A 76 -6.41 8.09 3.62
N ILE A 77 -5.30 8.02 2.89
CA ILE A 77 -5.02 6.97 1.90
C ILE A 77 -3.90 6.08 2.43
N LEU A 78 -4.12 4.76 2.44
CA LEU A 78 -3.12 3.71 2.63
C LEU A 78 -2.82 3.13 1.25
N ALA A 79 -1.78 3.59 0.54
CA ALA A 79 -1.56 3.17 -0.85
C ALA A 79 -0.73 1.88 -0.93
N GLY A 80 -1.09 0.96 -1.82
CA GLY A 80 -0.22 -0.15 -2.18
C GLY A 80 1.03 0.35 -2.91
N ALA A 81 2.21 0.01 -2.38
CA ALA A 81 3.51 0.43 -2.94
C ALA A 81 4.43 -0.76 -3.26
N ALA A 82 3.90 -1.98 -3.26
CA ALA A 82 4.67 -3.16 -3.64
C ALA A 82 5.02 -3.10 -5.14
N GLU A 83 6.31 -3.20 -5.43
CA GLU A 83 6.87 -3.21 -6.77
C GLU A 83 7.71 -4.46 -7.02
N ALA A 84 8.16 -4.66 -8.26
CA ALA A 84 8.98 -5.82 -8.63
C ALA A 84 10.34 -5.88 -7.92
N ASN A 85 10.84 -4.75 -7.41
CA ASN A 85 12.11 -4.67 -6.69
C ASN A 85 12.12 -3.50 -5.70
N VAL A 86 13.07 -3.52 -4.76
CA VAL A 86 13.18 -2.53 -3.68
C VAL A 86 13.40 -1.09 -4.17
N LYS A 87 14.13 -0.89 -5.28
CA LYS A 87 14.40 0.45 -5.80
C LYS A 87 13.12 1.10 -6.32
N GLU A 88 12.30 0.35 -7.05
CA GLU A 88 10.99 0.84 -7.51
C GLU A 88 10.02 1.02 -6.33
N THR A 89 10.04 0.13 -5.34
CA THR A 89 9.24 0.30 -4.12
C THR A 89 9.57 1.62 -3.41
N ILE A 90 10.86 1.95 -3.25
CA ILE A 90 11.29 3.21 -2.63
C ILE A 90 10.86 4.42 -3.49
N ARG A 91 11.02 4.37 -4.82
CA ARG A 91 10.53 5.44 -5.70
C ARG A 91 9.02 5.66 -5.60
N ALA A 92 8.24 4.58 -5.48
CA ALA A 92 6.80 4.68 -5.24
C ALA A 92 6.52 5.34 -3.88
N CYS A 93 7.26 4.97 -2.82
CA CYS A 93 7.15 5.57 -1.49
C CYS A 93 7.47 7.08 -1.53
N GLU A 94 8.55 7.49 -2.19
CA GLU A 94 8.93 8.90 -2.38
C GLU A 94 7.84 9.70 -3.11
N TYR A 95 7.33 9.15 -4.21
CA TYR A 95 6.26 9.78 -4.97
C TYR A 95 4.98 9.91 -4.14
N TYR A 96 4.55 8.85 -3.45
CA TYR A 96 3.35 8.87 -2.60
C TYR A 96 3.51 9.81 -1.41
N ALA A 97 4.70 9.93 -0.83
CA ALA A 97 4.99 10.93 0.20
C ALA A 97 4.76 12.36 -0.32
N SER A 98 5.21 12.66 -1.54
CA SER A 98 5.03 13.98 -2.15
C SER A 98 3.55 14.34 -2.43
N LEU A 99 2.67 13.35 -2.51
CA LEU A 99 1.23 13.51 -2.67
C LEU A 99 0.48 13.65 -1.32
N GLY A 100 1.18 13.58 -0.20
CA GLY A 100 0.57 13.61 1.13
C GLY A 100 -0.18 12.34 1.52
N ILE A 101 0.18 11.19 0.92
CA ILE A 101 -0.36 9.88 1.31
C ILE A 101 0.02 9.59 2.76
N ARG A 102 -0.89 8.97 3.52
CA ARG A 102 -0.69 8.76 4.95
C ARG A 102 0.33 7.68 5.23
N ALA A 103 0.20 6.54 4.55
CA ALA A 103 1.07 5.38 4.70
C ALA A 103 0.99 4.52 3.43
N VAL A 104 1.92 3.58 3.30
CA VAL A 104 1.91 2.57 2.25
C VAL A 104 1.72 1.17 2.81
N ALA A 105 1.11 0.28 2.03
CA ALA A 105 1.06 -1.15 2.32
C ALA A 105 1.98 -1.89 1.34
N ILE A 106 2.91 -2.69 1.89
CA ILE A 106 3.94 -3.39 1.10
C ILE A 106 3.94 -4.87 1.46
N VAL A 107 3.71 -5.73 0.47
CA VAL A 107 3.92 -7.18 0.61
C VAL A 107 5.41 -7.51 0.50
N ALA A 108 5.81 -8.63 1.09
CA ALA A 108 7.11 -9.22 0.76
C ALA A 108 7.17 -9.59 -0.74
N PRO A 109 8.37 -9.79 -1.32
CA PRO A 109 8.50 -10.21 -2.71
C PRO A 109 7.61 -11.42 -3.05
N PHE A 110 6.85 -11.27 -4.13
CA PHE A 110 5.71 -12.13 -4.46
C PHE A 110 5.99 -13.15 -5.58
N TYR A 111 7.05 -12.95 -6.37
CA TYR A 111 7.43 -13.90 -7.42
C TYR A 111 8.42 -14.95 -6.92
N TYR A 112 9.49 -14.51 -6.27
CA TYR A 112 10.50 -15.39 -5.69
C TYR A 112 10.18 -15.72 -4.24
N LYS A 113 10.25 -17.01 -3.88
CA LYS A 113 10.19 -17.43 -2.48
C LYS A 113 11.48 -17.02 -1.77
N LEU A 114 11.35 -16.27 -0.69
CA LEU A 114 12.47 -15.77 0.08
C LEU A 114 12.55 -16.45 1.45
N SER A 115 13.76 -16.53 2.00
CA SER A 115 13.97 -16.88 3.40
C SER A 115 13.57 -15.71 4.31
N PRO A 116 13.28 -15.95 5.60
CA PRO A 116 13.01 -14.89 6.57
C PRO A 116 14.12 -13.83 6.62
N ALA A 117 15.38 -14.24 6.53
CA ALA A 117 16.52 -13.30 6.49
C ALA A 117 16.47 -12.36 5.29
N SER A 118 16.08 -12.87 4.11
CA SER A 118 15.92 -12.06 2.90
C SER A 118 14.67 -11.17 2.95
N VAL A 119 13.58 -11.64 3.54
CA VAL A 119 12.37 -10.82 3.80
C VAL A 119 12.70 -9.66 4.73
N TYR A 120 13.39 -9.92 5.84
CA TYR A 120 13.89 -8.87 6.74
C TYR A 120 14.79 -7.89 5.99
N ALA A 121 15.78 -8.36 5.21
CA ALA A 121 16.69 -7.48 4.49
C ALA A 121 15.95 -6.56 3.49
N TYR A 122 14.94 -7.09 2.81
CA TYR A 122 14.09 -6.31 1.90
C TYR A 122 13.35 -5.18 2.63
N PHE A 123 12.68 -5.49 3.74
CA PHE A 123 11.96 -4.48 4.51
C PHE A 123 12.87 -3.52 5.28
N ALA A 124 14.04 -3.98 5.74
CA ALA A 124 15.04 -3.13 6.37
C ALA A 124 15.57 -2.07 5.39
N GLU A 125 15.81 -2.45 4.13
CA GLU A 125 16.22 -1.50 3.09
C GLU A 125 15.14 -0.44 2.84
N ILE A 126 13.86 -0.84 2.84
CA ILE A 126 12.73 0.10 2.73
C ILE A 126 12.65 0.99 3.98
N GLY A 127 12.71 0.40 5.17
CA GLY A 127 12.57 1.11 6.45
C GLY A 127 13.65 2.18 6.67
N ARG A 128 14.87 1.97 6.14
CA ARG A 128 15.96 2.96 6.19
C ARG A 128 15.76 4.15 5.26
N ASN A 129 15.10 3.95 4.12
CA ASN A 129 15.11 4.90 3.00
C ASN A 129 13.74 5.52 2.70
N THR A 130 12.65 4.97 3.23
CA THR A 130 11.29 5.47 2.96
C THR A 130 11.04 6.82 3.65
N PRO A 131 10.47 7.81 2.95
CA PRO A 131 10.00 9.06 3.57
C PRO A 131 8.58 8.96 4.15
N ILE A 132 7.90 7.82 3.96
CA ILE A 132 6.49 7.60 4.34
C ILE A 132 6.36 6.36 5.23
N ASP A 133 5.38 6.38 6.13
CA ASP A 133 5.07 5.25 7.01
C ASP A 133 4.67 4.00 6.22
N VAL A 134 5.10 2.83 6.70
CA VAL A 134 4.94 1.53 6.07
C VAL A 134 4.08 0.63 6.95
N THR A 135 3.09 0.02 6.32
CA THR A 135 2.32 -1.12 6.82
C THR A 135 2.86 -2.37 6.15
N LEU A 136 3.42 -3.29 6.92
CA LEU A 136 3.78 -4.62 6.42
C LEU A 136 2.50 -5.32 5.95
N TYR A 137 2.50 -5.99 4.81
CA TYR A 137 1.35 -6.75 4.34
C TYR A 137 1.71 -8.24 4.24
N ASN A 138 1.24 -9.02 5.22
CA ASN A 138 1.37 -10.47 5.24
C ASN A 138 0.20 -11.13 4.50
N ILE A 139 0.48 -11.76 3.36
CA ILE A 139 -0.49 -12.52 2.56
C ILE A 139 0.19 -13.77 1.96
N PRO A 140 0.41 -14.82 2.76
CA PRO A 140 1.25 -15.98 2.38
C PRO A 140 0.75 -16.74 1.14
N MET A 141 -0.52 -16.56 0.76
CA MET A 141 -1.08 -17.13 -0.48
C MET A 141 -0.46 -16.54 -1.76
N PHE A 142 0.02 -15.29 -1.71
CA PHE A 142 0.51 -14.56 -2.89
C PHE A 142 1.93 -14.00 -2.72
N ALA A 143 2.48 -13.99 -1.51
CA ALA A 143 3.80 -13.45 -1.22
C ALA A 143 4.56 -14.32 -0.20
N SER A 144 5.89 -14.13 -0.12
CA SER A 144 6.67 -14.76 0.94
C SER A 144 6.11 -14.36 2.32
N PRO A 145 5.94 -15.30 3.27
CA PRO A 145 5.39 -14.99 4.58
C PRO A 145 6.32 -14.03 5.34
N ILE A 146 5.72 -13.17 6.15
CA ILE A 146 6.44 -12.33 7.10
C ILE A 146 6.19 -12.92 8.48
N ASP A 147 7.19 -13.61 9.04
CA ASP A 147 7.04 -14.24 10.35
C ASP A 147 7.05 -13.23 11.51
N VAL A 148 6.48 -13.63 12.65
CA VAL A 148 6.36 -12.78 13.85
C VAL A 148 7.72 -12.25 14.33
N PRO A 149 8.81 -13.05 14.42
CA PRO A 149 10.12 -12.53 14.79
C PRO A 149 10.64 -11.45 13.83
N THR A 150 10.40 -11.59 12.52
CA THR A 150 10.76 -10.56 11.53
C THR A 150 9.94 -9.29 11.74
N ILE A 151 8.63 -9.41 11.97
CA ILE A 151 7.74 -8.27 12.23
C ILE A 151 8.20 -7.49 13.47
N GLN A 152 8.48 -8.19 14.57
CA GLN A 152 8.93 -7.59 15.83
C GLN A 152 10.22 -6.79 15.64
N ARG A 153 11.25 -7.44 15.07
CA ARG A 153 12.53 -6.78 14.79
C ARG A 153 12.38 -5.56 13.89
N LEU A 154 11.60 -5.67 12.82
CA LEU A 154 11.36 -4.53 11.92
C LEU A 154 10.67 -3.38 12.64
N SER A 155 9.70 -3.65 13.52
CA SER A 155 8.98 -2.61 14.27
C SER A 155 9.84 -1.94 15.34
N GLU A 156 10.80 -2.66 15.93
CA GLU A 156 11.73 -2.13 16.94
C GLU A 156 12.86 -1.30 16.30
N GLU A 157 13.34 -1.72 15.14
CA GLU A 157 14.51 -1.11 14.47
C GLU A 157 14.14 0.08 13.57
N PHE A 158 12.91 0.17 13.06
CA PHE A 158 12.51 1.19 12.07
C PHE A 158 11.24 1.94 12.47
N GLU A 159 11.38 3.22 12.86
CA GLU A 159 10.28 4.08 13.31
C GLU A 159 9.11 4.18 12.31
N ARG A 160 9.41 4.09 11.01
CA ARG A 160 8.40 4.18 9.94
C ARG A 160 7.66 2.87 9.66
N ILE A 161 8.03 1.75 10.29
CA ILE A 161 7.26 0.50 10.18
C ILE A 161 6.23 0.50 11.31
N VAL A 162 5.02 0.98 10.99
CA VAL A 162 4.03 1.40 12.00
C VAL A 162 2.85 0.45 12.18
N ALA A 163 2.66 -0.50 11.25
CA ALA A 163 1.49 -1.38 11.26
C ALA A 163 1.73 -2.67 10.45
N ILE A 164 0.81 -3.62 10.60
CA ILE A 164 0.68 -4.79 9.75
C ILE A 164 -0.77 -4.94 9.26
N LYS A 165 -0.92 -5.29 7.99
CA LYS A 165 -2.13 -5.86 7.41
C LYS A 165 -1.92 -7.37 7.33
N ASP A 166 -2.72 -8.13 8.07
CA ASP A 166 -2.66 -9.60 8.04
C ASP A 166 -3.81 -10.18 7.21
N SER A 167 -3.48 -11.06 6.27
CA SER A 167 -4.42 -11.85 5.46
C SER A 167 -4.04 -13.32 5.43
N SER A 168 -3.31 -13.80 6.44
CA SER A 168 -2.99 -15.22 6.65
C SER A 168 -4.21 -16.04 7.07
N GLY A 169 -5.18 -15.42 7.74
CA GLY A 169 -6.30 -16.12 8.37
C GLY A 169 -5.92 -16.86 9.67
N ASP A 170 -4.69 -16.65 10.16
CA ASP A 170 -4.19 -17.22 11.40
C ASP A 170 -4.45 -16.23 12.55
N ILE A 171 -5.51 -16.49 13.31
CA ILE A 171 -5.92 -15.70 14.47
C ILE A 171 -5.97 -16.65 15.68
N PRO A 172 -5.54 -16.21 16.88
CA PRO A 172 -5.71 -16.98 18.11
C PRO A 172 -7.15 -17.40 18.42
#